data_AF-A0A949E0G7-F1
#
_entry.id   AF-A0A949E0G7-F1
#
_cell.length_a   1.000
_cell.length_b   1.000
_cell.length_c   1.000
_cell.angle_alpha   90.00
_cell.angle_beta   90.00
_cell.angle_gamma   90.00
#
_symmetry.space_group_name_H-M   'P 1'
#
loop_
_entity.id
_entity.type
_entity.pdbx_description
1 polymer ?
#
loop_
_entity_poly.entity_id
_entity_poly.type
_entity_poly.pdbx_seq_one_letter_code
_entity_poly.pdbx_strand_id
1 'polypeptide(L)' 'MHPQSFYNRPTLKVAQDLLGCFLVRKINGEIIKAKIVETEAYAGPKDLASHASRGETERNKVMF' A
#
# COMPACT_ATOMS: atom_id res chain seq x y z
N MET A 1 1.26 8.91 -12.62
CA MET A 1 1.52 7.61 -11.97
C MET A 1 2.79 7.78 -11.15
N HIS A 2 2.82 7.37 -9.89
CA HIS A 2 4.03 7.54 -9.09
C HIS A 2 5.10 6.52 -9.52
N PRO A 3 6.40 6.87 -9.51
CA PRO A 3 7.48 5.94 -9.85
C PRO A 3 7.69 4.90 -8.75
N GLN A 4 8.38 3.79 -9.05
CA GLN A 4 8.73 2.77 -8.05
C GLN A 4 9.45 3.35 -6.82
N SER A 5 10.27 4.39 -7.02
CA SER A 5 10.98 5.09 -5.95
C SER A 5 10.05 5.80 -4.95
N PHE A 6 8.81 6.12 -5.32
CA PHE A 6 7.81 6.63 -4.39
C PHE A 6 7.36 5.55 -3.39
N TYR A 7 7.26 4.29 -3.85
CA TYR A 7 6.80 3.17 -3.05
C TYR A 7 7.93 2.49 -2.28
N ASN A 8 9.15 2.46 -2.83
CA ASN A 8 10.32 1.83 -2.22
C ASN A 8 10.96 2.70 -1.12
N ARG A 9 10.19 2.97 -0.06
CA ARG A 9 10.55 3.80 1.09
C ARG A 9 9.94 3.18 2.35
N PRO A 10 10.30 3.63 3.57
CA PRO A 10 9.70 3.13 4.80
C PRO A 10 8.16 3.24 4.78
N THR A 11 7.46 2.15 5.11
CA THR A 11 5.98 2.03 5.01
C THR A 11 5.23 3.18 5.67
N LEU A 12 5.67 3.61 6.86
CA LEU A 12 5.06 4.74 7.58
C LEU A 12 5.09 6.05 6.78
N LYS A 13 6.18 6.30 6.03
CA LYS A 13 6.29 7.49 5.18
C LYS A 13 5.41 7.38 3.95
N VAL A 14 5.39 6.21 3.32
CA VAL A 14 4.53 5.97 2.15
C VAL A 14 3.06 6.11 2.53
N ALA A 15 2.62 5.54 3.65
CA ALA A 15 1.24 5.67 4.12
C ALA A 15 0.83 7.14 4.30
N GLN A 16 1.66 7.95 4.97
CA GLN A 16 1.40 9.39 5.14
C GLN A 16 1.33 10.13 3.79
N ASP A 17 2.28 9.87 2.89
CA ASP A 17 2.34 10.54 1.59
C ASP A 17 1.25 10.09 0.61
N LEU A 18 0.61 8.95 0.86
CA LEU A 18 -0.54 8.48 0.08
C LEU A 18 -1.80 9.29 0.37
N LEU A 19 -1.92 9.91 1.54
CA LEU A 19 -3.07 10.76 1.85
C LEU A 19 -3.15 11.94 0.87
N GLY A 20 -4.35 12.14 0.29
CA GLY A 20 -4.57 13.15 -0.75
C GLY A 20 -4.20 12.70 -2.17
N CYS A 21 -3.47 11.60 -2.34
CA CYS A 21 -3.27 10.99 -3.66
C CYS A 21 -4.57 10.43 -4.22
N PHE A 22 -4.61 10.20 -5.54
CA PHE A 22 -5.75 9.57 -6.21
C PHE A 22 -5.42 8.13 -6.61
N LEU A 23 -6.27 7.19 -6.18
CA LEU A 23 -6.34 5.86 -6.77
C LEU A 23 -7.13 5.96 -8.07
N VAL A 24 -6.50 5.54 -9.18
CA VAL A 24 -7.07 5.62 -10.52
C VAL A 24 -7.25 4.21 -11.08
N ARG A 25 -8.48 3.87 -11.47
CA ARG A 25 -8.81 2.58 -12.08
C ARG A 25 -9.41 2.82 -13.47
N LYS A 26 -8.88 2.12 -14.47
CA LYS A 26 -9.50 2.02 -15.80
C LYS A 26 -10.29 0.71 -15.87
N ILE A 27 -11.59 0.77 -16.14
CA ILE A 27 -12.47 -0.41 -16.25
C ILE A 27 -13.50 -0.18 -17.35
N ASN A 28 -13.68 -1.15 -18.24
CA ASN A 28 -14.64 -1.07 -19.36
C ASN A 28 -14.52 0.21 -20.22
N GLY A 29 -13.31 0.75 -20.36
CA GLY A 29 -13.06 1.99 -21.10
C GLY A 29 -13.23 3.28 -20.28
N GLU A 30 -13.83 3.21 -19.09
CA GLU A 30 -14.02 4.34 -18.19
C GLU A 30 -12.87 4.50 -17.19
N ILE A 31 -12.69 5.72 -16.69
CA ILE A 31 -11.69 6.05 -15.68
C ILE A 31 -12.41 6.47 -14.39
N ILE A 32 -12.23 5.69 -13.34
CA ILE A 32 -12.69 5.99 -11.98
C ILE A 32 -11.50 6.54 -11.20
N LYS A 33 -11.69 7.66 -10.49
CA LYS A 33 -10.69 8.26 -9.62
C LYS A 33 -11.29 8.50 -8.24
N ALA A 34 -10.60 8.06 -7.20
CA ALA A 34 -10.97 8.33 -5.82
C ALA A 34 -9.77 8.86 -5.04
N LYS A 35 -10.00 9.85 -4.18
CA LYS A 35 -8.97 10.39 -3.30
C LYS A 35 -8.78 9.46 -2.11
N ILE A 36 -7.54 9.14 -1.79
CA ILE A 36 -7.17 8.42 -0.58
C ILE A 36 -7.29 9.40 0.59
N VAL A 37 -8.20 9.11 1.52
CA VAL A 37 -8.46 9.94 2.71
C VAL A 37 -8.00 9.28 4.00
N GLU A 38 -7.66 8.00 3.94
CA GLU A 38 -7.24 7.20 5.08
C GLU A 38 -6.27 6.10 4.62
N THR A 39 -5.30 5.77 5.48
CA THR A 39 -4.31 4.71 5.26
C THR A 39 -3.89 4.08 6.59
N GLU A 40 -3.61 2.78 6.58
CA GLU A 40 -2.95 2.08 7.68
C GLU A 40 -1.56 1.59 7.24
N ALA A 41 -0.60 1.54 8.17
CA ALA A 41 0.75 1.05 7.91
C ALA A 41 1.03 -0.18 8.77
N TYR A 42 1.40 -1.28 8.12
CA TYR A 42 1.79 -2.53 8.77
C TYR A 42 3.31 -2.75 8.60
N ALA A 43 4.07 -2.64 9.69
CA ALA A 43 5.53 -2.50 9.66
C ALA A 43 6.30 -3.84 9.69
N GLY A 44 5.82 -4.82 8.93
CA GLY A 44 6.53 -6.10 8.73
C GLY A 44 6.48 -7.04 9.95
N PRO A 45 7.48 -7.93 10.11
CA PRO A 45 7.39 -9.05 11.05
C PRO A 45 7.29 -8.71 12.54
N LYS A 46 7.72 -7.51 12.94
CA LYS A 46 7.67 -7.06 14.35
C LYS A 46 6.30 -6.50 14.75
N ASP A 47 5.48 -6.18 13.77
CA ASP A 47 4.14 -5.65 13.96
C ASP A 47 3.15 -6.81 14.10
N LEU A 48 2.69 -7.08 15.32
CA LEU A 48 1.80 -8.22 15.62
C LEU A 48 0.43 -8.12 14.94
N ALA A 49 0.02 -6.94 14.49
CA ALA A 49 -1.20 -6.76 13.70
C ALA A 49 -0.97 -7.10 12.21
N SER A 50 0.28 -7.12 11.75
CA SER A 50 0.63 -7.44 10.37
C SER A 50 0.55 -8.94 10.09
N HIS A 51 0.05 -9.30 8.91
CA HIS A 51 0.16 -10.68 8.41
C HIS A 51 1.62 -11.14 8.25
N ALA A 52 2.58 -10.21 8.09
CA ALA A 52 3.99 -10.55 8.02
C ALA A 52 4.57 -11.02 9.37
N SER A 53 3.89 -10.78 10.51
CA SER A 53 4.34 -11.25 11.82
C SER A 53 4.41 -12.77 11.95
N ARG A 54 3.68 -13.50 11.11
CA ARG A 54 3.66 -14.97 11.08
C ARG A 54 4.64 -15.56 10.08
N GLY A 55 5.53 -14.74 9.52
CA GLY A 55 6.41 -15.12 8.41
C GLY A 55 5.68 -15.16 7.07
N GLU A 56 6.41 -15.59 6.04
CA GLU A 56 5.90 -15.72 4.68
C GLU A 56 5.03 -16.97 4.53
N THR A 57 3.91 -16.81 3.84
CA THR A 57 2.94 -17.84 3.46
C THR A 57 2.50 -17.55 2.02
N GLU A 58 1.94 -18.54 1.31
CA GLU A 58 1.43 -18.34 -0.06
C GLU A 58 0.49 -17.13 -0.21
N ARG A 59 -0.32 -16.83 0.81
CA ARG A 59 -1.28 -15.71 0.78
C ARG A 59 -0.62 -14.34 0.90
N ASN A 60 0.47 -14.20 1.66
CA ASN A 60 1.08 -12.90 1.98
C ASN A 60 2.42 -12.66 1.27
N LYS A 61 2.82 -13.50 0.31
CA LYS A 61 4.07 -13.37 -0.45
C LYS A 61 4.34 -11.97 -1.01
N VAL A 62 3.29 -11.25 -1.42
CA VAL A 62 3.39 -9.88 -1.96
C VAL A 62 3.85 -8.83 -0.94
N MET A 63 3.90 -9.16 0.35
CA MET A 63 4.38 -8.28 1.42
C MET A 63 5.88 -8.41 1.69
N PHE A 64 6.55 -9.38 1.06
CA PHE A 64 7.98 -9.70 1.21
C PHE A 64 8.72 -9.42 -0.10
#